data_AF-A0A1C6H6M8-F1
#
_entry.id   AF-A0A1C6H6M8-F1
#
_cell.length_a   1.000
_cell.length_b   1.000
_cell.length_c   1.000
_cell.angle_alpha   90.00
_cell.angle_beta   90.00
_cell.angle_gamma   90.00
#
_symmetry.space_group_name_H-M   'P 1'
#
loop_
_entity.id
_entity.type
_entity.pdbx_description
1 polymer ?
#
loop_
_entity_poly.entity_id
_entity_poly.type
_entity_poly.pdbx_seq_one_letter_code
_entity_poly.pdbx_strand_id
1 'polypeptide(L)'
;MLSETCEFYGKNGHVDTSMADGLLAGGAKAVMGYVNNVYSVYSRSMLWAAVNRMIEGETLEQAVDYAKSIYGTDDIIWYNEQGGRRSHAAASYAMLSGDRSAALPNPYTAADVDAAA
;
A
#
# COMPACT_ATOMS: atom_id res chain seq x y z
N MET A 1 8.67 -0.99 -2.82
CA MET A 1 7.84 -1.98 -3.58
C MET A 1 6.40 -1.86 -3.13
N LEU A 2 5.46 -2.04 -4.05
CA LEU A 2 4.02 -1.90 -3.83
C LEU A 2 3.35 -3.24 -4.14
N SER A 3 2.75 -3.90 -3.15
CA SER A 3 2.21 -5.26 -3.32
C SER A 3 0.79 -5.41 -2.78
N GLU A 4 -0.09 -6.03 -3.55
CA GLU A 4 -1.46 -6.38 -3.17
C GLU A 4 -1.55 -7.90 -3.03
N THR A 5 -1.03 -8.48 -1.95
CA THR A 5 -0.95 -9.95 -1.88
C THR A 5 -1.06 -10.53 -0.47
N CYS A 6 -1.75 -11.67 -0.40
CA CYS A 6 -1.88 -12.56 0.74
C CYS A 6 -0.53 -13.06 1.31
N GLU A 7 0.60 -12.69 0.70
CA GLU A 7 1.96 -13.05 1.07
C GLU A 7 2.38 -12.49 2.43
N PHE A 8 1.78 -11.36 2.85
CA PHE A 8 1.91 -10.84 4.20
C PHE A 8 0.98 -11.53 5.21
N TYR A 9 0.13 -12.45 4.77
CA TYR A 9 -0.72 -13.26 5.64
C TYR A 9 0.00 -14.59 5.96
N GLY A 10 0.67 -14.62 7.09
CA GLY A 10 1.35 -15.79 7.63
C GLY A 10 0.42 -16.86 8.15
N LYS A 11 1.00 -18.03 8.45
CA LYS A 11 0.29 -19.18 9.02
C LYS A 11 -0.47 -18.77 10.29
N ASN A 12 -1.74 -19.16 10.39
CA ASN A 12 -2.63 -18.90 11.54
C ASN A 12 -3.02 -17.43 11.78
N GLY A 13 -3.04 -16.58 10.74
CA GLY A 13 -3.54 -15.20 10.87
C GLY A 13 -2.52 -14.22 11.45
N HIS A 14 -1.25 -14.58 11.46
CA HIS A 14 -0.16 -13.68 11.77
C HIS A 14 0.28 -12.90 10.52
N VAL A 15 0.84 -11.72 10.70
CA VAL A 15 1.51 -11.00 9.61
C VAL A 15 2.86 -11.69 9.34
N ASP A 16 3.13 -12.09 8.09
CA ASP A 16 4.42 -12.61 7.64
C ASP A 16 5.23 -11.48 7.00
N THR A 17 6.30 -11.04 7.67
CA THR A 17 7.15 -9.95 7.19
C THR A 17 8.32 -10.44 6.34
N SER A 18 8.53 -11.76 6.17
CA SER A 18 9.73 -12.32 5.55
C SER A 18 9.99 -11.79 4.14
N MET A 19 8.93 -11.50 3.39
CA MET A 19 9.03 -10.84 2.09
C MET A 19 9.49 -9.38 2.20
N ALA A 20 8.90 -8.60 3.11
CA ALA A 20 9.35 -7.23 3.35
C ALA A 20 10.81 -7.21 3.80
N ASP A 21 11.18 -8.12 4.71
CA ASP A 21 12.54 -8.25 5.23
C ASP A 21 13.54 -8.59 4.11
N GLY A 22 13.20 -9.54 3.24
CA GLY A 22 14.04 -9.90 2.08
C GLY A 22 14.21 -8.74 1.09
N LEU A 23 13.15 -7.99 0.82
CA LEU A 23 13.19 -6.83 -0.09
C LEU A 23 14.01 -5.68 0.47
N LEU A 24 13.85 -5.38 1.77
CA LEU A 24 14.64 -4.37 2.47
C LEU A 24 16.13 -4.78 2.49
N ALA A 25 16.43 -6.04 2.79
CA ALA A 25 17.79 -6.58 2.73
C ALA A 25 18.39 -6.53 1.30
N GLY A 26 17.53 -6.65 0.28
CA GLY A 26 17.89 -6.50 -1.13
C GLY A 26 18.08 -5.05 -1.61
N GLY A 27 17.93 -4.05 -0.73
CA GLY A 27 18.17 -2.64 -1.03
C GLY A 27 16.93 -1.82 -1.33
N ALA A 28 15.71 -2.35 -1.14
CA ALA A 28 14.52 -1.53 -1.18
C ALA A 28 14.55 -0.50 -0.03
N LYS A 29 14.22 0.77 -0.32
CA LYS A 29 14.11 1.81 0.73
C LYS A 29 12.90 1.58 1.65
N ALA A 30 11.80 1.13 1.06
CA ALA A 30 10.57 0.84 1.77
C ALA A 30 9.72 -0.19 1.03
N VAL A 31 8.91 -0.92 1.79
CA VAL A 31 7.93 -1.87 1.28
C VAL A 31 6.56 -1.48 1.84
N MET A 32 5.61 -1.30 0.93
CA MET A 32 4.20 -1.15 1.26
C MET A 32 3.44 -2.31 0.63
N GLY A 33 2.68 -3.00 1.47
CA GLY A 33 1.82 -4.08 1.04
C GLY A 33 0.52 -4.11 1.82
N TYR A 34 -0.43 -4.91 1.33
CA TYR A 34 -1.69 -5.14 2.02
C TYR A 34 -1.76 -6.58 2.47
N VAL A 35 -2.16 -6.80 3.72
CA VAL A 35 -2.68 -8.11 4.11
C VAL A 35 -4.02 -8.24 3.40
N ASN A 36 -4.25 -9.32 2.67
CA ASN A 36 -5.51 -9.56 1.98
C ASN A 36 -5.92 -11.03 2.16
N ASN A 37 -7.13 -11.30 2.63
CA ASN A 37 -7.67 -12.66 2.66
C ASN A 37 -8.86 -12.88 1.70
N VAL A 38 -9.53 -11.82 1.20
CA VAL A 38 -10.73 -11.90 0.32
C VAL A 38 -10.99 -10.63 -0.51
N TYR A 39 -10.61 -9.42 -0.05
CA TYR A 39 -11.05 -8.14 -0.65
C TYR A 39 -9.94 -7.37 -1.39
N SER A 40 -9.70 -7.79 -2.64
CA SER A 40 -8.75 -7.13 -3.55
C SER A 40 -9.16 -5.72 -4.00
N VAL A 41 -10.46 -5.39 -4.00
CA VAL A 41 -10.93 -4.06 -4.43
C VAL A 41 -10.47 -2.97 -3.45
N TYR A 42 -10.66 -3.18 -2.14
CA TYR A 42 -10.16 -2.25 -1.12
C TYR A 42 -8.64 -2.05 -1.24
N SER A 43 -7.88 -3.16 -1.28
CA SER A 43 -6.42 -3.13 -1.37
C SER A 43 -5.93 -2.38 -2.62
N ARG A 44 -6.56 -2.63 -3.78
CA ARG A 44 -6.23 -1.95 -5.04
C ARG A 44 -6.58 -0.48 -5.03
N SER A 45 -7.73 -0.11 -4.46
CA SER A 45 -8.14 1.30 -4.35
C SER A 45 -7.22 2.08 -3.42
N MET A 46 -6.87 1.51 -2.27
CA MET A 46 -5.87 2.06 -1.35
C MET A 46 -4.50 2.21 -2.02
N LEU A 47 -4.05 1.16 -2.73
CA LEU A 47 -2.80 1.18 -3.46
C LEU A 47 -2.80 2.28 -4.54
N TRP A 48 -3.86 2.35 -5.34
CA TRP A 48 -4.01 3.35 -6.39
C TRP A 48 -3.95 4.78 -5.84
N ALA A 49 -4.68 5.07 -4.77
CA ALA A 49 -4.67 6.39 -4.15
C ALA A 49 -3.29 6.76 -3.59
N ALA A 50 -2.62 5.83 -2.90
CA ALA A 50 -1.29 6.05 -2.36
C ALA A 50 -0.26 6.29 -3.49
N VAL A 51 -0.27 5.47 -4.55
CA VAL A 51 0.68 5.62 -5.66
C VAL A 51 0.54 6.96 -6.35
N ASN A 52 -0.69 7.43 -6.59
CA ASN A 52 -0.90 8.74 -7.22
C ASN A 52 -0.32 9.87 -6.38
N ARG A 53 -0.51 9.84 -5.05
CA ARG A 53 0.12 10.82 -4.15
C ARG A 53 1.64 10.75 -4.15
N MET A 54 2.21 9.55 -4.18
CA MET A 54 3.66 9.40 -4.27
C MET A 54 4.21 9.90 -5.62
N ILE A 55 3.45 9.76 -6.71
CA ILE A 55 3.79 10.34 -8.03
C ILE A 55 3.76 11.88 -7.97
N GLU A 56 2.82 12.45 -7.21
CA GLU A 56 2.74 13.89 -6.92
C GLU A 56 3.87 14.39 -5.99
N GLY A 57 4.74 13.50 -5.51
CA GLY A 57 5.91 13.83 -4.71
C GLY A 57 5.71 13.69 -3.20
N GLU A 58 4.56 13.18 -2.75
CA GLU A 58 4.35 12.87 -1.33
C GLU A 58 5.20 11.68 -0.89
N THR A 59 5.55 11.67 0.40
CA THR A 59 6.22 10.51 1.01
C THR A 59 5.27 9.32 1.11
N LEU A 60 5.83 8.12 1.31
CA LEU A 60 5.06 6.90 1.52
C LEU A 60 4.05 7.04 2.67
N GLU A 61 4.44 7.66 3.77
CA GLU A 61 3.53 7.89 4.92
C GLU A 61 2.39 8.84 4.57
N GLN A 62 2.68 9.98 3.95
CA GLN A 62 1.67 10.96 3.53
C GLN A 62 0.66 10.35 2.56
N ALA A 63 1.17 9.63 1.56
CA ALA A 63 0.36 8.98 0.55
C ALA A 63 -0.58 7.91 1.12
N VAL A 64 -0.08 7.11 2.07
CA VAL A 64 -0.89 6.07 2.73
C VAL A 64 -1.90 6.69 3.69
N ASP A 65 -1.55 7.74 4.42
CA ASP A 65 -2.48 8.43 5.30
C ASP A 65 -3.60 9.13 4.49
N TYR A 66 -3.28 9.67 3.32
CA TYR A 66 -4.29 10.14 2.37
C TYR A 66 -5.22 9.02 1.94
N ALA A 67 -4.70 7.86 1.54
CA ALA A 67 -5.53 6.73 1.13
C ALA A 67 -6.46 6.25 2.26
N LYS A 68 -5.95 6.16 3.50
CA LYS A 68 -6.77 5.83 4.69
C LYS A 68 -7.90 6.85 4.93
N SER A 69 -7.68 8.12 4.61
CA SER A 69 -8.71 9.16 4.77
C SER A 69 -9.92 8.97 3.84
N ILE A 70 -9.71 8.28 2.71
CA ILE A 70 -10.77 8.00 1.73
C ILE A 70 -11.43 6.64 2.01
N TYR A 71 -10.63 5.60 2.26
CA TYR A 71 -11.14 4.22 2.28
C TYR A 71 -11.20 3.59 3.68
N GLY A 72 -10.70 4.27 4.70
CA GLY A 72 -10.56 3.73 6.06
C GLY A 72 -9.20 3.09 6.32
N THR A 73 -8.90 2.89 7.61
CA THR A 73 -7.64 2.28 8.08
C THR A 73 -7.56 0.79 7.76
N ASP A 74 -8.71 0.15 7.67
CA ASP A 74 -8.92 -1.23 7.24
C ASP A 74 -10.16 -1.31 6.35
N ASP A 75 -10.46 -2.51 5.85
CA ASP A 75 -11.57 -2.76 4.96
C ASP A 75 -12.96 -2.75 5.63
N ILE A 76 -13.08 -2.48 6.94
CA ILE A 76 -14.37 -2.50 7.64
C ILE A 76 -15.29 -1.38 7.16
N ILE A 77 -14.77 -0.16 6.99
CA ILE A 77 -15.56 0.98 6.49
C ILE A 77 -16.06 0.64 5.08
N TRP A 78 -15.15 0.21 4.21
CA TRP A 78 -15.47 -0.22 2.86
C TRP A 78 -16.50 -1.36 2.83
N TYR A 79 -16.35 -2.39 3.67
CA TYR A 79 -17.30 -3.50 3.79
C TYR A 79 -18.71 -3.01 4.13
N ASN A 80 -18.83 -2.08 5.07
CA ASN A 80 -20.12 -1.51 5.48
C ASN A 80 -20.74 -0.67 4.37
N GLU A 81 -19.94 0.14 3.65
CA GLU A 81 -20.41 0.95 2.52
C GLU A 81 -20.93 0.11 1.35
N GLN A 82 -20.40 -1.11 1.16
CA GLN A 82 -20.90 -2.07 0.17
C GLN A 82 -22.15 -2.84 0.64
N GLY A 83 -22.75 -2.45 1.78
CA GLY A 83 -23.96 -3.08 2.31
C GLY A 83 -23.70 -4.36 3.10
N GLY A 84 -22.52 -4.49 3.71
CA GLY A 84 -22.20 -5.55 4.66
C GLY A 84 -23.22 -5.65 5.80
N ARG A 85 -23.66 -6.88 6.11
CA ARG A 85 -24.77 -7.14 7.08
C ARG A 85 -24.38 -8.04 8.25
N ARG A 86 -23.15 -8.55 8.28
CA ARG A 86 -22.67 -9.48 9.31
C ARG A 86 -21.43 -8.89 9.98
N SER A 87 -21.09 -9.40 11.16
CA SER A 87 -19.83 -9.04 11.82
C SER A 87 -18.67 -9.37 10.89
N HIS A 88 -17.80 -8.38 10.66
CA HIS A 88 -16.65 -8.46 9.76
C HIS A 88 -15.39 -8.18 10.56
N ALA A 89 -14.47 -9.15 10.59
CA ALA A 89 -13.13 -8.91 11.09
C ALA A 89 -12.29 -8.33 9.96
N ALA A 90 -11.41 -7.37 10.27
CA ALA A 90 -10.55 -6.75 9.27
C ALA A 90 -9.82 -7.83 8.46
N ALA A 91 -10.12 -7.86 7.18
CA ALA A 91 -9.60 -8.81 6.21
C ALA A 91 -8.52 -8.20 5.33
N SER A 92 -8.48 -6.85 5.30
CA SER A 92 -7.40 -6.12 4.65
C SER A 92 -7.05 -4.80 5.31
N TYR A 93 -5.75 -4.51 5.34
CA TYR A 93 -5.19 -3.26 5.88
C TYR A 93 -3.79 -3.03 5.31
N ALA A 94 -3.37 -1.76 5.29
CA ALA A 94 -2.04 -1.37 4.83
C ALA A 94 -0.96 -1.75 5.86
N MET A 95 0.14 -2.32 5.38
CA MET A 95 1.35 -2.60 6.15
C MET A 95 2.54 -1.85 5.55
N LEU A 96 3.27 -1.14 6.41
CA LEU A 96 4.42 -0.31 6.03
C LEU A 96 5.66 -0.79 6.78
N SER A 97 6.73 -1.07 6.02
CA SER A 97 8.04 -1.41 6.57
C SER A 97 9.15 -0.63 5.87
N GLY A 98 10.19 -0.26 6.62
CA GLY A 98 11.32 0.54 6.14
C GLY A 98 11.10 2.06 6.27
N ASP A 99 11.72 2.82 5.37
CA ASP A 99 11.75 4.28 5.40
C ASP A 99 10.40 4.89 5.00
N ARG A 100 9.68 5.43 5.99
CA ARG A 100 8.38 6.10 5.81
C ARG A 100 8.46 7.40 5.01
N SER A 101 9.64 8.02 4.97
CA SER A 101 9.91 9.22 4.18
C SER A 101 10.24 8.91 2.72
N ALA A 102 10.32 7.63 2.34
CA ALA A 102 10.58 7.24 0.96
C ALA A 102 9.55 7.85 0.01
N ALA A 103 10.03 8.59 -0.98
CA ALA A 103 9.23 9.14 -2.07
C ALA A 103 9.60 8.44 -3.38
N LEU A 104 8.67 8.41 -4.34
CA LEU A 104 9.01 7.98 -5.68
C LEU A 104 9.97 9.00 -6.32
N PRO A 105 10.98 8.55 -7.09
CA PRO A 105 11.73 9.45 -7.95
C PRO A 105 10.75 10.16 -8.88
N ASN A 106 10.94 11.47 -9.11
CA ASN A 106 10.05 12.23 -9.98
C ASN A 106 10.00 11.59 -11.38
N PRO A 107 8.86 11.01 -11.79
CA PRO A 107 8.77 10.24 -13.04
C PRO A 107 8.94 11.11 -14.28
N TYR A 108 8.76 12.43 -14.17
CA TYR A 108 8.88 13.40 -15.26
C TYR A 108 10.31 13.92 -15.44
N THR A 109 11.21 13.72 -14.48
CA THR A 109 12.62 14.18 -14.62
C THR A 109 13.51 13.23 -15.44
N ALA A 110 13.11 11.98 -15.64
CA ALA A 110 13.94 10.97 -16.29
C ALA A 110 13.79 10.91 -17.83
N ALA A 111 12.70 11.45 -18.38
CA ALA A 111 12.40 11.39 -19.82
C ALA A 111 12.33 12.78 -20.50
N ASP A 112 12.07 13.85 -19.74
CA ASP A 112 11.81 15.17 -20.33
C ASP A 112 13.07 16.00 -20.62
N VAL A 113 14.27 15.50 -20.28
CA VAL A 113 15.55 16.20 -20.55
C VAL A 113 16.19 15.83 -21.90
N ASP A 114 15.83 14.69 -22.49
CA ASP A 114 16.38 14.24 -23.80
C ASP A 114 15.46 14.59 -24.99
N ALA A 115 14.22 15.02 -24.74
CA ALA A 115 13.28 15.43 -25.79
C ALA A 115 13.39 16.93 -26.16
N ALA A 116 14.27 17.68 -25.50
CA ALA A 116 14.43 19.13 -25.66
C ALA A 116 15.84 19.57 -26.07
N ALA A 117 16.72 18.65 -26.48
CA ALA A 117 18.10 18.93 -26.92
C ALA A 117 18.29 18.66 -28.43
#